data_AF-A0A958KR50-F1
#
_entry.id   AF-A0A958KR50-F1
#
_cell.length_a   1.000
_cell.length_b   1.000
_cell.length_c   1.000
_cell.angle_alpha   90.00
_cell.angle_beta   90.00
_cell.angle_gamma   90.00
#
_symmetry.space_group_name_H-M   'P 1'
#
loop_
_entity.id
_entity.type
_entity.pdbx_description
1 polymer ?
#
loop_
_entity_poly.entity_id
_entity_poly.type
_entity_poly.pdbx_seq_one_letter_code
_entity_poly.pdbx_strand_id
1 'polypeptide(L)'
;MLDGSELRLLEILRKRYDCKIEVHTINTLDGEEDPDWDEKFKTMYRNRMAKFIVSGDSIIFPIYRVRDTIVCIEIANSENLQPNDLLQIKDCIELVFNDLYVLKEKKNLVKQRQTYLESQMGHASNVLPFRHRELH
;
A
#
# COMPACT_ATOMS: atom_id res chain seq x y z
N MET A 1 4.24 1.50 7.57
CA MET A 1 5.20 2.62 7.50
C MET A 1 5.34 3.06 6.05
N LEU A 2 5.29 4.36 5.78
CA LEU A 2 5.45 4.90 4.42
C LEU A 2 6.92 4.89 4.00
N ASP A 3 7.21 4.74 2.70
CA ASP A 3 8.57 4.88 2.17
C ASP A 3 8.92 6.33 1.81
N GLY A 4 10.21 6.60 1.61
CA GLY A 4 10.71 7.96 1.35
C GLY A 4 10.14 8.64 0.09
N SER A 5 9.72 7.86 -0.90
CA SER A 5 9.07 8.34 -2.13
C SER A 5 7.61 8.75 -1.87
N GLU A 6 6.89 7.96 -1.06
CA GLU A 6 5.52 8.28 -0.62
C GLU A 6 5.53 9.59 0.18
N LEU A 7 6.47 9.75 1.11
CA LEU A 7 6.64 10.97 1.90
C LEU A 7 6.99 12.19 1.04
N ARG A 8 7.87 12.03 0.05
CA ARG A 8 8.28 13.14 -0.83
C ARG A 8 7.17 13.63 -1.73
N LEU A 9 6.32 12.73 -2.25
CA LEU A 9 5.14 13.13 -3.00
C LEU A 9 4.18 13.95 -2.14
N LEU A 10 3.88 13.46 -0.94
CA LEU A 10 2.98 14.15 -0.01
C LEU A 10 3.51 15.55 0.32
N GLU A 11 4.82 15.71 0.49
CA GLU A 11 5.42 17.02 0.72
C GLU A 11 5.29 17.96 -0.50
N ILE A 12 5.45 17.45 -1.73
CA ILE A 12 5.24 18.22 -2.95
C ILE A 12 3.78 18.68 -3.05
N LEU A 13 2.83 17.77 -2.81
CA LEU A 13 1.40 18.09 -2.85
C LEU A 13 1.03 19.13 -1.79
N ARG A 14 1.50 18.95 -0.53
CA ARG A 14 1.30 19.94 0.55
C ARG A 14 1.80 21.33 0.15
N LYS A 15 3.01 21.42 -0.43
CA LYS A 15 3.60 22.71 -0.84
C LYS A 15 2.89 23.34 -2.04
N ARG A 16 2.44 22.53 -3.00
CA ARG A 16 1.81 23.03 -4.23
C ARG A 16 0.40 23.56 -3.99
N TYR A 17 -0.36 22.89 -3.13
CA TYR A 17 -1.78 23.17 -2.92
C TYR A 17 -2.07 23.84 -1.58
N ASP A 18 -1.03 24.18 -0.81
CA ASP A 18 -1.11 24.82 0.51
C ASP A 18 -2.13 24.13 1.45
N CYS A 19 -2.13 22.80 1.44
CA CYS A 19 -3.10 21.98 2.15
C CYS A 19 -2.44 21.04 3.15
N LYS A 20 -3.19 20.67 4.19
CA LYS A 20 -2.73 19.72 5.19
C LYS A 20 -3.08 18.31 4.71
N ILE A 21 -2.07 17.52 4.38
CA ILE A 21 -2.26 16.14 3.93
C ILE A 21 -1.92 15.17 5.06
N GLU A 22 -2.81 14.28 5.45
CA GLU A 22 -2.55 13.22 6.43
C GLU A 22 -2.70 11.84 5.79
N VAL A 23 -1.92 10.87 6.28
CA VAL A 23 -2.00 9.49 5.79
C VAL A 23 -2.40 8.60 6.93
N HIS A 24 -3.51 7.90 6.76
CA HIS A 24 -3.99 6.93 7.72
C HIS A 24 -3.88 5.53 7.13
N THR A 25 -3.48 4.58 7.95
CA THR A 25 -3.40 3.17 7.55
C THR A 25 -4.29 2.37 8.48
N ILE A 26 -5.27 1.71 7.89
CA ILE A 26 -6.19 0.81 8.57
C ILE A 26 -5.80 -0.60 8.17
N ASN A 27 -5.45 -1.42 9.15
CA ASN A 27 -5.32 -2.85 8.95
C ASN A 27 -6.68 -3.47 9.30
N THR A 28 -7.34 -4.04 8.31
CA THR A 28 -8.55 -4.83 8.54
C THR A 28 -8.07 -6.25 8.81
N LEU A 29 -8.23 -6.77 10.03
CA LEU A 29 -8.06 -8.21 10.24
C LEU A 29 -9.24 -8.90 9.55
N ASP A 30 -8.95 -9.80 8.60
CA ASP A 30 -9.95 -10.62 7.88
C ASP A 30 -10.98 -9.85 7.03
N GLY A 31 -10.69 -8.57 6.72
CA GLY A 31 -11.53 -7.77 5.85
C GLY A 31 -12.84 -7.29 6.49
N GLU A 32 -12.99 -7.36 7.81
CA GLU A 32 -14.19 -6.88 8.52
C GLU A 32 -14.06 -5.43 9.04
N GLU A 33 -15.21 -4.78 9.27
CA GLU A 33 -15.28 -3.46 9.93
C GLU A 33 -15.03 -3.64 11.42
N ASP A 34 -14.04 -2.94 11.98
CA ASP A 34 -13.78 -2.96 13.42
C ASP A 34 -14.78 -2.03 14.13
N PRO A 35 -15.53 -2.53 15.14
CA PRO A 35 -16.50 -1.73 15.88
C PRO A 35 -15.86 -0.59 16.69
N ASP A 36 -14.57 -0.70 17.05
CA ASP A 36 -13.84 0.28 17.84
C ASP A 36 -13.21 1.39 16.97
N TRP A 37 -13.34 1.32 15.64
CA TRP A 37 -12.89 2.39 14.77
C TRP A 37 -13.68 3.68 14.99
N ASP A 38 -12.96 4.81 14.90
CA ASP A 38 -13.58 6.12 14.79
C ASP A 38 -14.56 6.17 13.61
N GLU A 39 -15.63 6.95 13.73
CA GLU A 39 -16.69 7.07 12.72
C GLU A 39 -16.16 7.46 11.32
N LYS A 40 -15.07 8.22 11.29
CA LYS A 40 -14.38 8.56 10.04
C LYS A 40 -13.80 7.33 9.34
N PHE A 41 -13.18 6.42 10.08
CA PHE A 41 -12.62 5.19 9.53
C PHE A 41 -13.70 4.20 9.11
N LYS A 42 -14.79 4.10 9.87
CA LYS A 42 -16.00 3.36 9.47
C LYS A 42 -16.60 3.91 8.18
N THR A 43 -16.72 5.24 8.08
CA THR A 43 -17.21 5.92 6.88
C THR A 43 -16.35 5.58 5.66
N MET A 44 -15.03 5.60 5.81
CA MET A 44 -14.13 5.18 4.75
C MET A 44 -14.31 3.72 4.35
N TYR A 45 -14.31 2.80 5.32
CA TYR A 45 -14.42 1.37 5.06
C TYR A 45 -15.73 1.02 4.34
N ARG A 46 -16.83 1.67 4.72
CA ARG A 46 -18.14 1.52 4.06
C ARG A 46 -18.13 2.10 2.64
N ASN A 47 -17.48 3.24 2.44
CA ASN A 47 -17.39 3.92 1.15
C ASN A 47 -16.15 3.50 0.37
N ARG A 48 -15.67 2.26 0.57
CA ARG A 48 -14.37 1.86 0.08
C ARG A 48 -14.21 1.93 -1.43
N MET A 49 -15.29 1.75 -2.18
CA MET A 49 -15.28 1.83 -3.64
C MET A 49 -15.43 3.25 -4.19
N ALA A 50 -15.55 4.26 -3.33
CA ALA A 50 -15.64 5.65 -3.75
C ALA A 50 -14.29 6.17 -4.26
N LYS A 51 -14.31 7.03 -5.28
CA LYS A 51 -13.10 7.69 -5.80
C LYS A 51 -12.48 8.66 -4.78
N PHE A 52 -13.33 9.30 -4.00
CA PHE A 52 -13.00 10.15 -2.87
C PHE A 52 -14.23 10.29 -1.98
N ILE A 53 -14.02 10.73 -0.75
CA ILE A 53 -15.06 10.94 0.26
C ILE A 53 -14.92 12.38 0.76
N VAL A 54 -16.01 13.13 0.76
CA VAL A 54 -16.05 14.47 1.36
C VAL A 54 -16.57 14.32 2.78
N SER A 55 -15.81 14.80 3.76
CA SER A 55 -16.16 14.74 5.19
C SER A 55 -15.82 16.08 5.84
N GLY A 56 -16.83 16.93 6.00
CA GLY A 56 -16.63 18.32 6.45
C GLY A 56 -15.68 19.07 5.51
N ASP A 57 -14.65 19.70 6.09
CA ASP A 57 -13.62 20.47 5.37
C ASP A 57 -12.43 19.60 4.90
N SER A 58 -12.65 18.28 4.85
CA SER A 58 -11.63 17.31 4.48
C SER A 58 -12.10 16.44 3.31
N ILE A 59 -11.16 16.14 2.42
CA ILE A 59 -11.35 15.22 1.30
C ILE A 59 -10.46 14.02 1.52
N ILE A 60 -11.05 12.83 1.46
CA ILE A 60 -10.36 11.59 1.78
C ILE A 60 -10.29 10.73 0.52
N PHE A 61 -9.08 10.35 0.12
CA PHE A 61 -8.79 9.46 -0.99
C PHE A 61 -8.49 8.07 -0.43
N PRO A 62 -9.41 7.10 -0.58
CA PRO A 62 -9.14 5.73 -0.17
C PRO A 62 -8.21 5.04 -1.19
N ILE A 63 -7.19 4.35 -0.68
CA ILE A 63 -6.17 3.63 -1.44
C ILE A 63 -6.09 2.19 -0.92
N TYR A 64 -6.50 1.24 -1.74
CA TYR A 64 -6.53 -0.18 -1.36
C TYR A 64 -5.16 -0.81 -1.57
N ARG A 65 -4.61 -1.41 -0.51
CA ARG A 65 -3.50 -2.35 -0.65
C ARG A 65 -4.05 -3.78 -0.72
N VAL A 66 -3.26 -4.65 -1.33
CA VAL A 66 -3.48 -6.10 -1.33
C VAL A 66 -3.32 -6.63 0.10
N ARG A 67 -4.18 -7.57 0.52
CA ARG A 67 -4.19 -8.22 1.85
C ARG A 67 -4.54 -7.27 2.99
N ASP A 68 -5.78 -6.81 2.95
CA ASP A 68 -6.49 -6.32 4.14
C ASP A 68 -5.89 -5.05 4.77
N THR A 69 -5.17 -4.26 3.99
CA THR A 69 -4.68 -2.94 4.44
C THR A 69 -5.31 -1.85 3.57
N ILE A 70 -6.09 -0.97 4.20
CA ILE A 70 -6.64 0.22 3.57
C ILE A 70 -5.75 1.39 3.96
N VAL A 71 -5.10 2.01 2.99
CA VAL A 71 -4.45 3.31 3.20
C VAL A 71 -5.42 4.39 2.78
N CYS A 72 -5.45 5.52 3.47
CA CYS A 72 -6.11 6.69 2.93
C CYS A 72 -5.24 7.91 3.07
N ILE A 73 -5.51 8.85 2.17
CA ILE A 73 -4.89 10.17 2.20
C ILE A 73 -6.01 11.16 2.41
N GLU A 74 -5.97 11.82 3.54
CA GLU A 74 -6.86 12.91 3.87
C GLU A 74 -6.20 14.23 3.52
N ILE A 75 -6.98 15.14 2.95
CA ILE A 75 -6.60 16.51 2.67
C ILE A 75 -7.55 17.39 3.48
N ALA A 76 -7.05 17.91 4.59
CA ALA A 76 -7.76 18.88 5.43
C ALA A 76 -7.51 20.31 4.93
N ASN A 77 -8.43 21.22 5.27
CA ASN A 77 -8.48 22.60 4.80
C ASN A 77 -8.63 22.69 3.28
N SER A 78 -9.51 21.86 2.70
CA SER A 78 -9.72 21.78 1.25
C SER A 78 -10.50 22.95 0.65
N GLU A 79 -10.85 23.96 1.45
CA GLU A 79 -11.74 25.08 1.08
C GLU A 79 -11.25 25.87 -0.16
N ASN A 80 -9.93 25.96 -0.33
CA ASN A 80 -9.32 26.69 -1.44
C ASN A 80 -9.06 25.83 -2.69
N LEU A 81 -9.30 24.52 -2.62
CA LEU A 81 -9.01 23.61 -3.73
C LEU A 81 -10.07 23.75 -4.81
N GLN A 82 -9.63 24.01 -6.03
CA GLN A 82 -10.51 23.96 -7.19
C GLN A 82 -10.80 22.50 -7.54
N PRO A 83 -11.94 22.19 -8.19
CA PRO A 83 -12.25 20.83 -8.63
C PRO A 83 -11.14 20.19 -9.49
N ASN A 84 -10.43 21.01 -10.26
CA ASN A 84 -9.33 20.55 -11.10
C ASN A 84 -8.07 20.16 -10.29
N ASP A 85 -7.87 20.79 -9.12
CA ASP A 85 -6.79 20.45 -8.20
C ASP A 85 -7.06 19.09 -7.56
N LEU A 86 -8.31 18.81 -7.20
CA LEU A 86 -8.73 17.52 -6.64
C LEU A 86 -8.47 16.37 -7.61
N LEU A 87 -8.74 16.57 -8.90
CA LEU A 87 -8.45 15.57 -9.93
C LEU A 87 -6.93 15.34 -10.06
N GLN A 88 -6.13 16.40 -10.12
CA GLN A 88 -4.68 16.27 -10.19
C GLN A 88 -4.08 15.57 -8.96
N ILE A 89 -4.57 15.92 -7.77
CA ILE A 89 -4.11 15.29 -6.53
C ILE A 89 -4.48 13.81 -6.53
N LYS A 90 -5.72 13.47 -6.90
CA LYS A 90 -6.17 12.09 -7.06
C LYS A 90 -5.26 11.31 -8.01
N ASP A 91 -5.01 11.85 -9.20
CA ASP A 91 -4.23 11.16 -10.22
C ASP A 91 -2.76 10.99 -9.77
N CYS A 92 -2.18 11.98 -9.10
CA CYS A 92 -0.84 11.87 -8.53
C CYS A 92 -0.78 10.79 -7.44
N ILE A 93 -1.78 10.75 -6.57
CA ILE A 93 -1.89 9.76 -5.50
C ILE A 93 -2.03 8.37 -6.11
N GLU A 94 -2.99 8.16 -7.00
CA GLU A 94 -3.23 6.86 -7.63
C GLU A 94 -1.99 6.37 -8.37
N LEU A 95 -1.34 7.22 -9.17
CA LEU A 95 -0.17 6.83 -9.95
C LEU A 95 0.98 6.39 -9.05
N VAL A 96 1.36 7.22 -8.08
CA VAL A 96 2.52 6.93 -7.24
C VAL A 96 2.24 5.79 -6.27
N PHE A 97 1.09 5.78 -5.62
CA PHE A 97 0.79 4.73 -4.66
C PHE A 97 0.57 3.39 -5.37
N ASN A 98 -0.16 3.33 -6.49
CA ASN A 98 -0.32 2.08 -7.23
C ASN A 98 1.02 1.57 -7.77
N ASP A 99 1.85 2.44 -8.37
CA ASP A 99 3.16 2.01 -8.90
C ASP A 99 4.07 1.50 -7.78
N LEU A 100 4.12 2.20 -6.65
CA LEU A 100 4.92 1.76 -5.49
C LEU A 100 4.40 0.45 -4.90
N TYR A 101 3.09 0.21 -4.91
CA TYR A 101 2.52 -1.07 -4.45
C TYR A 101 2.83 -2.21 -5.39
N VAL A 102 2.63 -2.03 -6.69
CA VAL A 102 2.98 -3.03 -7.71
C VAL A 102 4.46 -3.38 -7.63
N LEU A 103 5.33 -2.38 -7.44
CA LEU A 103 6.77 -2.59 -7.28
C LEU A 103 7.12 -3.34 -5.98
N LYS A 104 6.47 -3.01 -4.85
CA LYS A 104 6.66 -3.71 -3.57
C LYS A 104 6.24 -5.18 -3.66
N GLU A 105 5.12 -5.46 -4.31
CA GLU A 105 4.62 -6.84 -4.50
C GLU A 105 5.58 -7.67 -5.37
N LYS A 106 6.02 -7.11 -6.50
CA LYS A 106 7.04 -7.75 -7.36
C LYS A 106 8.33 -8.03 -6.59
N LYS A 107 8.81 -7.08 -5.79
CA LYS A 107 10.02 -7.24 -4.97
C LYS A 107 9.86 -8.35 -3.92
N ASN A 108 8.70 -8.44 -3.28
CA ASN A 108 8.40 -9.51 -2.32
C ASN A 108 8.35 -10.89 -2.99
N LEU A 109 7.72 -10.99 -4.16
CA LEU A 109 7.70 -12.23 -4.95
C LEU A 109 9.10 -12.68 -5.36
N VAL A 110 9.96 -11.75 -5.79
CA VAL A 110 11.36 -12.05 -6.12
C VAL A 110 12.11 -12.55 -4.89
N LYS A 111 11.96 -11.89 -3.73
CA LYS A 111 12.58 -12.34 -2.48
C LYS A 111 12.11 -13.74 -2.07
N GLN A 112 10.81 -14.00 -2.12
CA GLN A 112 10.26 -15.33 -1.79
C GLN A 112 10.82 -16.41 -2.72
N ARG A 113 10.88 -16.14 -4.03
CA ARG A 113 11.49 -17.06 -5.00
C ARG A 113 12.98 -17.28 -4.73
N GLN A 114 13.71 -16.22 -4.38
CA GLN A 114 15.12 -16.31 -4.05
C GLN A 114 15.34 -17.18 -2.80
N THR A 115 14.59 -16.93 -1.73
CA THR A 115 14.65 -17.75 -0.50
C THR A 115 14.27 -19.21 -0.75
N TYR A 116 13.31 -19.46 -1.63
CA TYR A 116 12.94 -20.83 -2.04
C TYR A 116 14.06 -21.53 -2.83
N LEU A 117 14.72 -20.83 -3.76
CA LEU A 117 15.86 -21.36 -4.51
C LEU A 117 17.06 -21.63 -3.59
N GLU A 118 17.38 -20.69 -2.69
CA GLU A 118 18.45 -20.84 -1.70
C GLU A 118 18.19 -22.04 -0.77
N SER A 119 16.95 -22.26 -0.34
CA SER A 119 16.60 -23.43 0.46
C SER A 119 16.70 -24.73 -0.34
N GLN A 120 16.29 -24.77 -1.61
CA GLN A 120 16.49 -25.95 -2.46
C GLN A 120 17.97 -26.27 -2.69
N MET A 121 18.81 -25.25 -2.90
CA MET A 121 20.26 -25.44 -3.06
C MET A 121 20.93 -25.94 -1.77
N GLY A 122 20.48 -25.46 -0.60
CA GLY A 122 20.92 -25.98 0.70
C GLY A 122 20.56 -27.46 0.92
N HIS A 123 19.44 -27.92 0.36
CA HIS A 123 19.02 -29.33 0.42
C HIS A 123 19.67 -30.20 -0.67
N ALA A 124 20.06 -29.63 -1.82
CA ALA A 124 20.74 -30.33 -2.90
C ALA A 124 22.18 -30.77 -2.54
N SER A 125 22.80 -30.15 -1.53
CA SER A 125 24.15 -30.51 -1.06
C SER A 125 24.21 -31.81 -0.24
N ASN A 126 23.06 -32.40 0.11
CA ASN A 126 22.97 -33.68 0.85
C ASN A 126 22.80 -34.92 -0.04
N VAL A 127 22.92 -34.79 -1.37
CA VAL A 127 22.92 -35.96 -2.26
C VAL A 127 24.32 -36.57 -2.26
N LEU A 128 24.54 -37.57 -1.39
CA LEU A 128 25.75 -38.39 -1.39
C LEU A 128 25.95 -39.03 -2.78
N PRO A 129 27.18 -39.05 -3.31
CA PRO A 129 27.47 -39.78 -4.54
C PRO A 129 27.22 -41.28 -4.32
N PHE A 130 26.41 -41.88 -5.20
CA PHE A 130 26.19 -43.32 -5.23
C PHE A 130 27.53 -44.05 -5.35
N ARG A 131 27.94 -44.77 -4.28
CA ARG A 131 29.01 -45.74 -4.39
C ARG A 131 28.50 -46.91 -5.24
N HIS A 132 29.00 -47.03 -6.46
CA HIS A 132 28.94 -48.28 -7.21
C HIS A 132 29.64 -49.37 -6.40
N ARG A 133 28.88 -50.35 -5.90
CA ARG A 133 29.44 -51.64 -5.49
C ARG A 133 29.58 -52.46 -6.77
N GLU A 134 30.81 -52.63 -7.23
CA GLU A 134 31.16 -53.73 -8.13
C GLU A 134 31.02 -55.03 -7.33
N LEU A 135 30.12 -55.90 -7.76
CA LEU A 135 29.99 -57.28 -7.27
C LEU A 135 31.01 -58.12 -8.03
N HIS A 136 32.03 -58.60 -7.31
CA HIS A 136 32.89 -59.70 -7.74
C HIS A 136 32.31 -61.03 -7.29
#